data_AF-A0A6G7Y690-F1
#
_entry.id   AF-A0A6G7Y690-F1
#
_cell.length_a   1.000
_cell.length_b   1.000
_cell.length_c   1.000
_cell.angle_alpha   90.00
_cell.angle_beta   90.00
_cell.angle_gamma   90.00
#
_symmetry.space_group_name_H-M   'P 1'
#
loop_
_entity.id
_entity.type
_entity.pdbx_description
1 polymer ?
#
loop_
_entity_poly.entity_id
_entity_poly.type
_entity_poly.pdbx_seq_one_letter_code
_entity_poly.pdbx_strand_id
1 'polypeptide(L)'
;MTANRPGPCRRRILGPLLSLLLLVALTLTGPPAHAAEQAVSLTLSRAEVVDGRLHLAGTVTNTSDAPLRTLTVSLWRSSRPLVSREAVEKALTEKTTTEGGTVGGQTATVTLTAADQEIQPGQTTAFSVDAATSNLGLGATASYWVGVDAAGRAVGETPIRTLGTLRTLAQVPRQDVPVASVVELSSRPRQIKADLFTDDGLAEELSTGRLRALLDAAAARDTDWFVDPGLLAEVRDMADGYFVTSGTERVRGEGEAAAAAWLEAFEALDASRGHTGLFGTPDLSASGTARFPALQEDAVTAGARVESPGSRAVLLVSPDAAALKRVEPLGAPVLALGVRLPAAVSRAGGVTVVEVDPPSFSPTALLPDTPVNRRNTLAAQALAGGGQVRWLRTAADVASDADPLPAGFRRAPLADVLGTPPAEWTPTRPRAPASSRATWSRGSSASASGSASTARWPPRRASPTSRTPRWPAAARCGGRTPRRSSRRGSTRSTGGSRRPPSPP
;
A
#
# COMPACT_ATOMS: atom_id res chain seq x y z
N MET A 1 58.99 63.94 -46.47
CA MET A 1 59.73 62.71 -46.85
C MET A 1 58.74 61.77 -47.52
N THR A 2 59.03 61.41 -48.76
CA THR A 2 58.08 61.17 -49.88
C THR A 2 57.72 59.70 -50.12
N ALA A 3 56.41 59.46 -50.30
CA ALA A 3 55.71 58.79 -51.41
C ALA A 3 56.01 57.34 -51.89
N ASN A 4 54.94 56.78 -52.49
CA ASN A 4 54.79 55.63 -53.42
C ASN A 4 54.57 54.23 -52.79
N ARG A 5 53.72 53.33 -53.30
CA ARG A 5 52.74 53.24 -54.42
C ARG A 5 51.94 51.91 -54.28
N PRO A 6 50.78 51.70 -54.95
CA PRO A 6 50.04 50.44 -54.99
C PRO A 6 50.09 49.72 -56.36
N GLY A 7 49.61 48.47 -56.43
CA GLY A 7 49.21 47.76 -57.66
C GLY A 7 48.66 46.32 -57.41
N PRO A 8 47.72 45.77 -58.25
CA PRO A 8 46.78 44.71 -57.82
C PRO A 8 46.79 43.38 -58.62
N CYS A 9 46.00 42.42 -58.11
CA CYS A 9 45.28 41.30 -58.72
C CYS A 9 46.02 40.19 -59.52
N ARG A 10 45.93 38.94 -59.03
CA ARG A 10 45.71 37.72 -59.85
C ARG A 10 45.21 36.52 -59.02
N ARG A 11 44.14 35.89 -59.51
CA ARG A 11 43.54 34.60 -59.10
C ARG A 11 44.52 33.42 -59.26
N ARG A 12 44.53 32.46 -58.32
CA ARG A 12 44.75 31.02 -58.61
C ARG A 12 44.02 30.12 -57.59
N ILE A 13 43.07 29.34 -58.12
CA ILE A 13 42.85 27.89 -57.97
C ILE A 13 42.72 27.34 -56.54
N LEU A 14 41.47 27.10 -56.14
CA LEU A 14 41.09 26.22 -55.04
C LEU A 14 40.48 24.94 -55.62
N GLY A 15 41.01 23.79 -55.24
CA GLY A 15 40.43 22.47 -55.50
C GLY A 15 41.42 21.37 -55.12
N PRO A 16 40.98 20.19 -54.65
CA PRO A 16 39.86 19.93 -53.74
C PRO A 16 40.33 19.02 -52.58
N LEU A 17 40.28 19.51 -51.33
CA LEU A 17 40.58 18.72 -50.12
C LEU A 17 39.29 18.43 -49.31
N LEU A 18 38.18 18.29 -50.04
CA LEU A 18 36.84 18.00 -49.51
C LEU A 18 36.23 16.73 -50.14
N SER A 19 37.08 15.84 -50.66
CA SER A 19 36.68 14.60 -51.34
C SER A 19 37.09 13.33 -50.56
N LEU A 20 37.71 13.47 -49.38
CA LEU A 20 38.15 12.35 -48.54
C LEU A 20 37.37 12.24 -47.21
N LEU A 21 36.30 13.02 -47.03
CA LEU A 21 35.41 12.96 -45.86
C LEU A 21 33.96 12.63 -46.23
N LEU A 22 33.70 12.29 -47.49
CA LEU A 22 32.37 11.96 -48.02
C LEU A 22 32.29 10.58 -48.68
N LEU A 23 33.24 9.66 -48.37
CA LEU A 23 33.28 8.32 -48.95
C LEU A 23 33.56 7.19 -47.93
N VAL A 24 33.16 7.38 -46.66
CA VAL A 24 32.96 6.29 -45.68
C VAL A 24 31.59 6.47 -45.01
N ALA A 25 30.57 6.78 -45.82
CA ALA A 25 29.17 6.65 -45.47
C ALA A 25 28.52 5.50 -46.27
N LEU A 26 29.30 4.44 -46.55
CA LEU A 26 28.76 3.16 -47.01
C LEU A 26 28.05 2.50 -45.83
N THR A 27 26.74 2.72 -45.77
CA THR A 27 25.74 1.67 -45.53
C THR A 27 26.09 0.61 -44.47
N LEU A 28 26.14 1.03 -43.20
CA LEU A 28 25.71 0.19 -42.08
C LEU A 28 24.26 0.54 -41.72
N THR A 29 23.39 0.58 -42.73
CA THR A 29 21.96 0.34 -42.50
C THR A 29 21.81 -1.16 -42.28
N GLY A 30 22.16 -1.62 -41.08
CA GLY A 30 21.57 -2.85 -40.59
C GLY A 30 20.05 -2.71 -40.71
N PRO A 31 19.30 -3.80 -40.96
CA PRO A 31 17.86 -3.72 -40.83
C PRO A 31 17.53 -3.04 -39.49
N PRO A 32 16.49 -2.19 -39.42
CA PRO A 32 16.04 -1.70 -38.13
C PRO A 32 15.96 -2.92 -37.22
N ALA A 33 16.54 -2.82 -36.03
CA ALA A 33 16.39 -3.83 -35.01
C ALA A 33 14.90 -3.88 -34.67
N HIS A 34 14.13 -4.62 -35.47
CA HIS A 34 12.81 -5.05 -35.12
C HIS A 34 13.03 -5.88 -33.87
N ALA A 35 12.57 -5.37 -32.73
CA ALA A 35 12.34 -6.22 -31.59
C ALA A 35 11.58 -7.43 -32.14
N ALA A 36 12.18 -8.62 -32.07
CA ALA A 36 11.59 -9.82 -32.62
C ALA A 36 10.18 -9.93 -32.03
N GLU A 37 9.18 -9.72 -32.89
CA GLU A 37 7.78 -9.72 -32.47
C GLU A 37 7.49 -11.10 -31.89
N GLN A 38 7.00 -11.14 -30.66
CA GLN A 38 6.71 -12.41 -30.01
C GLN A 38 5.63 -13.12 -30.83
N ALA A 39 5.98 -14.28 -31.39
CA ALA A 39 5.08 -15.08 -32.20
C ALA A 39 4.06 -15.85 -31.35
N VAL A 40 4.27 -15.91 -30.03
CA VAL A 40 3.30 -16.45 -29.08
C VAL A 40 3.11 -15.52 -27.90
N SER A 41 1.87 -15.45 -27.40
CA SER A 41 1.53 -14.85 -26.12
C SER A 41 1.46 -15.95 -25.05
N LEU A 42 1.98 -15.66 -23.85
CA LEU A 42 2.03 -16.58 -22.73
C LEU A 42 1.27 -15.99 -21.55
N THR A 43 0.48 -16.81 -20.87
CA THR A 43 -0.14 -16.46 -19.58
C THR A 43 0.16 -17.51 -18.53
N LEU A 44 0.22 -17.11 -17.26
CA LEU A 44 0.34 -18.04 -16.12
C LEU A 44 -0.95 -18.02 -15.31
N SER A 45 -1.44 -19.23 -15.00
CA SER A 45 -2.51 -19.46 -14.03
C SER A 45 -1.98 -19.98 -12.69
N ARG A 46 -0.77 -20.57 -12.68
CA ARG A 46 -0.10 -21.05 -11.46
C ARG A 46 1.41 -20.83 -11.55
N ALA A 47 1.98 -20.34 -10.45
CA ALA A 47 3.42 -20.34 -10.21
C ALA A 47 3.67 -20.44 -8.71
N GLU A 48 4.04 -21.62 -8.22
CA GLU A 48 4.21 -21.87 -6.78
C GLU A 48 5.08 -23.10 -6.52
N VAL A 49 5.69 -23.12 -5.34
CA VAL A 49 6.42 -24.30 -4.85
C VAL A 49 5.53 -25.05 -3.88
N VAL A 50 5.27 -26.33 -4.18
CA VAL A 50 4.46 -27.23 -3.36
C VAL A 50 5.24 -28.53 -3.22
N ASP A 51 5.32 -29.06 -2.00
CA ASP A 51 6.03 -30.31 -1.69
C ASP A 51 7.45 -30.40 -2.28
N GLY A 52 8.18 -29.28 -2.22
CA GLY A 52 9.56 -29.16 -2.71
C GLY A 52 9.70 -29.10 -4.23
N ARG A 53 8.60 -28.97 -4.99
CA ARG A 53 8.60 -28.84 -6.45
C ARG A 53 8.04 -27.50 -6.88
N LEU A 54 8.70 -26.86 -7.85
CA LEU A 54 8.17 -25.68 -8.52
C LEU A 54 7.20 -26.12 -9.62
N HIS A 55 5.98 -25.63 -9.56
CA HIS A 55 4.93 -25.86 -10.56
C HIS A 55 4.61 -24.57 -11.30
N LEU A 56 4.73 -24.60 -12.63
CA LEU A 56 4.27 -23.53 -13.51
C LEU A 56 3.21 -24.09 -14.46
N ALA A 57 2.07 -23.39 -14.57
CA ALA A 57 1.02 -23.76 -15.50
C ALA A 57 0.34 -22.52 -16.09
N GLY A 58 -0.18 -22.66 -17.30
CA GLY A 58 -0.73 -21.53 -18.03
C GLY A 58 -1.16 -21.89 -19.44
N THR A 59 -1.19 -20.88 -20.31
CA THR A 59 -1.53 -21.06 -21.72
C THR A 59 -0.52 -20.41 -22.66
N VAL A 60 -0.40 -21.01 -23.84
CA VAL A 60 0.29 -20.42 -25.00
C VAL A 60 -0.74 -20.14 -26.07
N THR A 61 -0.74 -18.94 -26.63
CA THR A 61 -1.58 -18.54 -27.76
C THR A 61 -0.69 -18.18 -28.93
N ASN A 62 -0.91 -18.79 -30.09
CA ASN A 62 -0.22 -18.38 -31.32
C ASN A 62 -0.76 -17.02 -31.77
N THR A 63 0.07 -15.98 -31.69
CA THR A 63 -0.28 -14.61 -32.09
C THR A 63 0.27 -14.25 -33.46
N SER A 64 0.96 -15.19 -34.12
CA SER A 64 1.46 -15.01 -35.48
C SER A 64 0.42 -15.40 -36.53
N ASP A 65 0.65 -14.97 -37.77
CA ASP A 65 -0.20 -15.28 -38.92
C ASP A 65 0.08 -16.66 -39.54
N ALA A 66 1.02 -17.43 -39.00
CA ALA A 66 1.43 -18.73 -39.51
C ALA A 66 1.17 -19.86 -38.51
N PRO A 67 0.84 -21.08 -38.96
CA PRO A 67 0.78 -22.24 -38.08
C PRO A 67 2.16 -22.55 -37.48
N LEU A 68 2.19 -22.92 -36.21
CA LEU A 68 3.40 -23.26 -35.46
C LEU A 68 3.50 -24.77 -35.22
N ARG A 69 4.72 -25.32 -35.31
CA ARG A 69 5.01 -26.74 -35.06
C ARG A 69 6.21 -26.91 -34.15
N THR A 70 6.33 -28.11 -33.56
CA THR A 70 7.43 -28.45 -32.64
C THR A 70 7.47 -27.46 -31.47
N LEU A 71 6.30 -27.02 -31.00
CA LEU A 71 6.22 -26.05 -29.93
C LEU A 71 6.53 -26.75 -28.61
N THR A 72 7.53 -26.23 -27.91
CA THR A 72 7.97 -26.69 -26.59
C THR A 72 7.89 -25.52 -25.62
N VAL A 73 7.52 -25.81 -24.37
CA VAL A 73 7.57 -24.87 -23.26
C VAL A 73 8.54 -25.44 -22.24
N SER A 74 9.61 -24.70 -21.95
CA SER A 74 10.65 -25.11 -21.01
C SER A 74 10.67 -24.18 -19.81
N LEU A 75 10.76 -24.75 -18.61
CA LEU A 75 10.95 -24.03 -17.36
C LEU A 75 12.27 -23.26 -17.42
N TRP A 76 12.20 -21.98 -17.07
CA TRP A 76 13.33 -21.09 -16.95
C TRP A 76 13.48 -20.65 -15.49
N ARG A 77 14.72 -20.51 -15.02
CA ARG A 77 15.00 -19.98 -13.68
C ARG A 77 16.24 -19.10 -13.64
N SER A 78 16.21 -18.09 -12.78
CA SER A 78 17.38 -17.28 -12.43
C SER A 78 18.32 -18.02 -11.47
N SER A 79 19.63 -17.76 -11.59
CA SER A 79 20.63 -18.30 -10.65
C SER A 79 20.73 -17.51 -9.34
N ARG A 80 20.19 -16.29 -9.30
CA ARG A 80 20.37 -15.34 -8.21
C ARG A 80 19.20 -15.39 -7.21
N PRO A 81 19.43 -15.75 -5.94
CA PRO A 81 18.39 -15.68 -4.91
C PRO A 81 18.07 -14.23 -4.52
N LEU A 82 16.78 -13.98 -4.24
CA LEU A 82 16.26 -12.74 -3.67
C LEU A 82 15.96 -12.98 -2.19
N VAL A 83 16.93 -12.67 -1.33
CA VAL A 83 16.88 -12.97 0.12
C VAL A 83 16.45 -11.78 0.98
N SER A 84 16.65 -10.55 0.51
CA SER A 84 16.35 -9.32 1.25
C SER A 84 15.27 -8.50 0.56
N ARG A 85 14.58 -7.65 1.32
CA ARG A 85 13.58 -6.73 0.76
C ARG A 85 14.15 -5.85 -0.34
N GLU A 86 15.34 -5.30 -0.13
CA GLU A 86 16.05 -4.52 -1.15
C GLU A 86 16.32 -5.33 -2.42
N ALA A 87 16.70 -6.61 -2.30
CA ALA A 87 16.91 -7.47 -3.46
C ALA A 87 15.61 -7.72 -4.23
N VAL A 88 14.48 -7.92 -3.53
CA VAL A 88 13.16 -8.06 -4.14
C VAL A 88 12.73 -6.75 -4.81
N GLU A 89 12.83 -5.61 -4.13
CA GLU A 89 12.47 -4.30 -4.70
C GLU A 89 13.30 -3.98 -5.94
N LYS A 90 14.62 -4.20 -5.89
CA LYS A 90 15.49 -4.03 -7.04
C LYS A 90 15.04 -4.92 -8.19
N ALA A 91 14.79 -6.21 -7.93
CA ALA A 91 14.31 -7.16 -8.92
C ALA A 91 13.00 -6.70 -9.58
N LEU A 92 12.03 -6.21 -8.80
CA LEU A 92 10.74 -5.72 -9.32
C LEU A 92 10.88 -4.51 -10.27
N THR A 93 11.99 -3.76 -10.18
CA THR A 93 12.27 -2.63 -11.07
C THR A 93 13.13 -2.98 -12.30
N GLU A 94 13.59 -4.23 -12.40
CA GLU A 94 14.39 -4.67 -13.55
C GLU A 94 13.58 -4.60 -14.85
N LYS A 95 14.25 -4.15 -15.91
CA LYS A 95 13.66 -4.01 -17.26
C LYS A 95 14.10 -5.12 -18.23
N THR A 96 15.13 -5.85 -17.85
CA THR A 96 15.72 -6.94 -18.64
C THR A 96 15.73 -8.21 -17.83
N THR A 97 15.56 -9.36 -18.49
CA THR A 97 15.57 -10.65 -17.81
C THR A 97 16.88 -10.83 -17.03
N THR A 98 16.76 -11.16 -15.74
CA THR A 98 17.90 -11.48 -14.87
C THR A 98 18.68 -12.67 -15.42
N GLU A 99 19.96 -12.79 -15.07
CA GLU A 99 20.78 -13.95 -15.45
C GLU A 99 20.13 -15.28 -15.00
N GLY A 100 20.01 -16.22 -15.95
CA GLY A 100 19.33 -17.49 -15.75
C GLY A 100 19.34 -18.33 -17.02
N GLY A 101 18.67 -19.47 -16.98
CA GLY A 101 18.61 -20.40 -18.11
C GLY A 101 17.44 -21.36 -18.03
N THR A 102 17.17 -22.02 -19.15
CA THR A 102 16.22 -23.13 -19.20
C THR A 102 16.78 -24.34 -18.46
N VAL A 103 15.88 -25.10 -17.84
CA VAL A 103 16.22 -26.30 -17.09
C VAL A 103 15.86 -27.52 -17.92
N GLY A 104 16.81 -28.45 -18.06
CA GLY A 104 16.56 -29.74 -18.69
C GLY A 104 15.84 -30.72 -17.75
N GLY A 105 15.10 -31.66 -18.32
CA GLY A 105 14.41 -32.72 -17.58
C GLY A 105 13.03 -33.02 -18.18
N GLN A 106 12.54 -34.24 -18.02
CA GLN A 106 11.30 -34.68 -18.68
C GLN A 106 10.06 -33.88 -18.26
N THR A 107 10.00 -33.40 -17.00
CA THR A 107 8.88 -32.59 -16.50
C THR A 107 9.13 -31.08 -16.58
N ALA A 108 10.40 -30.68 -16.76
CA ALA A 108 10.80 -29.28 -16.88
C ALA A 108 10.52 -28.72 -18.29
N THR A 109 10.32 -29.60 -19.27
CA THR A 109 9.96 -29.23 -20.65
C THR A 109 8.75 -30.05 -21.08
N VAL A 110 7.74 -29.38 -21.64
CA VAL A 110 6.60 -30.04 -22.28
C VAL A 110 6.57 -29.72 -23.77
N THR A 111 6.36 -30.75 -24.58
CA THR A 111 6.10 -30.60 -26.02
C THR A 111 4.60 -30.49 -26.22
N LEU A 112 4.13 -29.35 -26.71
CA LEU A 112 2.71 -29.06 -26.91
C LEU A 112 2.21 -29.56 -28.27
N THR A 113 3.10 -29.68 -29.26
CA THR A 113 2.78 -30.30 -30.54
C THR A 113 3.80 -31.37 -30.90
N ALA A 114 3.30 -32.57 -31.23
CA ALA A 114 4.07 -33.56 -31.96
C ALA A 114 4.49 -33.02 -33.34
N ALA A 115 5.43 -33.67 -34.01
CA ALA A 115 6.02 -33.15 -35.26
C ALA A 115 5.00 -32.91 -36.39
N ASP A 116 3.87 -33.60 -36.35
CA ASP A 116 2.75 -33.58 -37.29
C ASP A 116 1.54 -32.74 -36.81
N GLN A 117 1.58 -32.22 -35.58
CA GLN A 117 0.55 -31.35 -35.04
C GLN A 117 0.95 -29.89 -35.14
N GLU A 118 -0.03 -29.03 -35.44
CA GLU A 118 0.16 -27.59 -35.61
C GLU A 118 -0.74 -26.81 -34.65
N ILE A 119 -0.25 -25.67 -34.17
CA ILE A 119 -1.04 -24.66 -33.48
C ILE A 119 -1.35 -23.56 -34.48
N GLN A 120 -2.61 -23.47 -34.88
CA GLN A 120 -3.08 -22.50 -35.85
C GLN A 120 -3.02 -21.07 -35.29
N PRO A 121 -2.94 -20.04 -36.15
CA PRO A 121 -3.10 -18.64 -35.74
C PRO A 121 -4.32 -18.43 -34.83
N GLY A 122 -4.13 -17.76 -33.70
CA GLY A 122 -5.17 -17.52 -32.69
C GLY A 122 -5.50 -18.72 -31.79
N GLN A 123 -5.02 -19.93 -32.10
CA GLN A 123 -5.25 -21.11 -31.27
C GLN A 123 -4.50 -21.00 -29.93
N THR A 124 -5.17 -21.42 -28.86
CA THR A 124 -4.63 -21.45 -27.51
C THR A 124 -4.49 -22.88 -27.02
N THR A 125 -3.40 -23.19 -26.32
CA THR A 125 -3.11 -24.51 -25.74
C THR A 125 -2.57 -24.36 -24.32
N ALA A 126 -3.02 -25.21 -23.41
CA ALA A 126 -2.53 -25.20 -22.03
C ALA A 126 -1.16 -25.86 -21.92
N PHE A 127 -0.34 -25.43 -20.97
CA PHE A 127 0.92 -26.07 -20.61
C PHE A 127 1.03 -26.26 -19.10
N SER A 128 1.80 -27.26 -18.70
CA SER A 128 2.27 -27.41 -17.32
C SER A 128 3.68 -27.98 -17.35
N VAL A 129 4.57 -27.37 -16.55
CA VAL A 129 5.94 -27.83 -16.33
C VAL A 129 6.23 -27.80 -14.83
N ASP A 130 7.05 -28.73 -14.38
CA ASP A 130 7.46 -28.81 -12.99
C ASP A 130 8.86 -29.40 -12.81
N ALA A 131 9.53 -28.98 -11.74
CA ALA A 131 10.83 -29.50 -11.36
C ALA A 131 11.04 -29.44 -9.85
N ALA A 132 11.81 -30.39 -9.31
CA ALA A 132 12.23 -30.35 -7.92
C ALA A 132 13.12 -29.10 -7.69
N THR A 133 12.86 -28.37 -6.61
CA THR A 133 13.62 -27.17 -6.22
C THR A 133 15.12 -27.47 -6.04
N SER A 134 15.46 -28.67 -5.56
CA SER A 134 16.83 -29.17 -5.46
C SER A 134 17.53 -29.27 -6.81
N ASN A 135 16.85 -29.81 -7.84
CA ASN A 135 17.39 -29.91 -9.20
C ASN A 135 17.56 -28.53 -9.85
N LEU A 136 16.72 -27.58 -9.47
CA LEU A 136 16.80 -26.20 -9.93
C LEU A 136 17.90 -25.40 -9.21
N GLY A 137 18.46 -25.91 -8.11
CA GLY A 137 19.39 -25.18 -7.26
C GLY A 137 18.74 -24.03 -6.48
N LEU A 138 17.41 -24.11 -6.23
CA LEU A 138 16.71 -23.11 -5.44
C LEU A 138 16.92 -23.39 -3.96
N GLY A 139 17.70 -22.54 -3.32
CA GLY A 139 17.94 -22.54 -1.88
C GLY A 139 16.69 -22.13 -1.10
N ALA A 140 16.59 -22.62 0.12
CA ALA A 140 15.49 -22.27 1.02
C ALA A 140 15.61 -20.84 1.55
N THR A 141 14.48 -20.27 1.98
CA THR A 141 14.33 -18.91 2.50
C THR A 141 14.71 -17.84 1.48
N ALA A 142 14.32 -18.04 0.22
CA ALA A 142 14.55 -17.07 -0.85
C ALA A 142 13.40 -17.06 -1.84
N SER A 143 13.25 -15.92 -2.52
CA SER A 143 12.47 -15.84 -3.76
C SER A 143 13.39 -15.91 -4.97
N TYR A 144 12.86 -16.35 -6.10
CA TYR A 144 13.60 -16.44 -7.36
C TYR A 144 12.75 -15.92 -8.51
N TRP A 145 13.41 -15.30 -9.49
CA TRP A 145 12.82 -15.19 -10.81
C TRP A 145 12.75 -16.58 -11.44
N VAL A 146 11.55 -16.92 -11.89
CA VAL A 146 11.24 -18.15 -12.61
C VAL A 146 10.34 -17.81 -13.79
N GLY A 147 10.10 -18.78 -14.67
CA GLY A 147 9.23 -18.57 -15.80
C GLY A 147 9.30 -19.69 -16.80
N VAL A 148 8.90 -19.38 -18.02
CA VAL A 148 8.95 -20.32 -19.13
C VAL A 148 9.44 -19.64 -20.40
N ASP A 149 10.13 -20.42 -21.23
CA ASP A 149 10.49 -20.07 -22.59
C ASP A 149 9.74 -20.99 -23.55
N ALA A 150 8.99 -20.40 -24.46
CA ALA A 150 8.32 -21.12 -25.54
C ALA A 150 9.20 -21.07 -26.79
N ALA A 151 9.58 -22.24 -27.29
CA ALA A 151 10.41 -22.37 -28.48
C ALA A 151 9.73 -23.29 -29.51
N GLY A 152 9.81 -22.90 -30.77
CA GLY A 152 9.20 -23.62 -31.88
C GLY A 152 9.58 -22.99 -33.21
N ARG A 153 8.81 -23.27 -34.25
CA ARG A 153 9.01 -22.71 -35.59
C ARG A 153 7.70 -22.63 -36.36
N ALA A 154 7.62 -21.70 -37.31
CA ALA A 154 6.52 -21.71 -38.25
C ALA A 154 6.64 -22.91 -39.20
N VAL A 155 5.50 -23.36 -39.73
CA VAL A 155 5.49 -24.35 -40.82
C VAL A 155 6.24 -23.78 -42.02
N GLY A 156 7.11 -24.58 -42.63
CA GLY A 156 8.00 -24.14 -43.71
C GLY A 156 9.33 -23.52 -43.26
N GLU A 157 9.47 -23.13 -41.99
CA GLU A 157 10.75 -22.70 -41.45
C GLU A 157 11.57 -23.89 -40.92
N THR A 158 12.89 -23.76 -40.99
CA THR A 158 13.85 -24.78 -40.53
C THR A 158 14.29 -24.58 -39.08
N PRO A 159 14.83 -23.41 -38.66
CA PRO A 159 15.38 -23.28 -37.31
C PRO A 159 14.28 -23.19 -36.25
N ILE A 160 14.48 -23.89 -35.13
CA ILE A 160 13.71 -23.65 -33.91
C ILE A 160 14.24 -22.35 -33.28
N ARG A 161 13.33 -21.46 -32.89
CA ARG A 161 13.64 -20.20 -32.21
C ARG A 161 12.76 -20.01 -30.99
N THR A 162 13.19 -19.18 -30.05
CA THR A 162 12.32 -18.70 -28.97
C THR A 162 11.23 -17.82 -29.58
N LEU A 163 9.98 -18.18 -29.35
CA LEU A 163 8.79 -17.51 -29.87
C LEU A 163 8.16 -16.57 -28.83
N GLY A 164 8.38 -16.84 -27.54
CA GLY A 164 7.87 -16.04 -26.44
C GLY A 164 8.50 -16.43 -25.12
N THR A 165 8.50 -15.50 -24.17
CA THR A 165 9.06 -15.70 -22.83
C THR A 165 8.15 -15.07 -21.80
N LEU A 166 8.00 -15.72 -20.65
CA LEU A 166 7.22 -15.21 -19.53
C LEU A 166 8.00 -15.38 -18.23
N ARG A 167 7.93 -14.39 -17.34
CA ARG A 167 8.62 -14.37 -16.06
C ARG A 167 7.65 -14.07 -14.92
N THR A 168 7.98 -14.58 -13.74
CA THR A 168 7.29 -14.35 -12.47
C THR A 168 8.24 -14.62 -11.30
N LEU A 169 7.76 -14.44 -10.08
CA LEU A 169 8.47 -14.81 -8.87
C LEU A 169 7.94 -16.13 -8.31
N ALA A 170 8.81 -16.92 -7.70
CA ALA A 170 8.42 -18.07 -6.88
C ALA A 170 9.17 -18.04 -5.55
N GLN A 171 8.48 -18.46 -4.50
CA GLN A 171 8.97 -18.45 -3.12
C GLN A 171 9.36 -19.87 -2.70
N VAL A 172 10.51 -20.00 -2.03
CA VAL A 172 10.95 -21.26 -1.41
C VAL A 172 11.06 -21.03 0.10
N PRO A 173 9.93 -20.97 0.84
CA PRO A 173 9.97 -20.81 2.29
C PRO A 173 10.57 -22.06 2.94
N ARG A 174 11.37 -21.87 4.00
CA ARG A 174 11.85 -22.98 4.87
C ARG A 174 10.86 -23.30 5.98
N GLN A 175 10.15 -22.28 6.42
CA GLN A 175 9.20 -22.28 7.52
C GLN A 175 8.02 -21.40 7.13
N ASP A 176 6.88 -21.60 7.79
CA ASP A 176 5.70 -20.78 7.54
C ASP A 176 5.99 -19.30 7.77
N VAL A 177 5.69 -18.48 6.77
CA VAL A 177 5.79 -17.03 6.84
C VAL A 177 4.48 -16.47 7.40
N PRO A 178 4.48 -15.80 8.57
CA PRO A 178 3.27 -15.24 9.14
C PRO A 178 2.82 -14.00 8.39
N VAL A 179 1.53 -13.96 8.04
CA VAL A 179 0.86 -12.81 7.43
C VAL A 179 -0.31 -12.40 8.31
N ALA A 180 -0.21 -11.22 8.92
CA ALA A 180 -1.30 -10.64 9.70
C ALA A 180 -2.08 -9.63 8.87
N SER A 181 -3.38 -9.59 9.06
CA SER A 181 -4.27 -8.58 8.51
C SER A 181 -4.79 -7.73 9.66
N VAL A 182 -4.73 -6.41 9.53
CA VAL A 182 -5.23 -5.48 10.54
C VAL A 182 -6.22 -4.52 9.90
N VAL A 183 -7.45 -4.51 10.38
CA VAL A 183 -8.49 -3.57 9.94
C VAL A 183 -8.36 -2.26 10.72
N GLU A 184 -8.32 -1.13 10.01
CA GLU A 184 -8.32 0.20 10.63
C GLU A 184 -9.75 0.74 10.80
N LEU A 185 -10.21 0.81 12.05
CA LEU A 185 -11.45 1.45 12.47
C LEU A 185 -11.14 2.88 12.95
N SER A 186 -11.02 3.78 11.98
CA SER A 186 -10.84 5.22 12.19
C SER A 186 -11.77 5.99 11.25
N SER A 187 -12.12 7.22 11.60
CA SER A 187 -12.77 8.16 10.68
C SER A 187 -12.26 9.57 10.93
N ARG A 188 -12.53 10.48 9.99
CA ARG A 188 -12.23 11.89 10.16
C ARG A 188 -13.11 12.42 11.31
N PRO A 189 -12.54 13.11 12.31
CA PRO A 189 -13.33 13.68 13.39
C PRO A 189 -14.41 14.62 12.87
N ARG A 190 -15.64 14.43 13.32
CA ARG A 190 -16.82 15.26 12.98
C ARG A 190 -17.40 15.96 14.20
N GLN A 191 -17.03 15.55 15.41
CA GLN A 191 -17.52 16.16 16.63
C GLN A 191 -16.86 17.52 16.87
N ILE A 192 -17.68 18.55 17.06
CA ILE A 192 -17.24 19.91 17.40
C ILE A 192 -17.11 20.04 18.93
N LYS A 193 -18.07 19.43 19.65
CA LYS A 193 -18.15 19.29 21.11
C LYS A 193 -19.19 18.22 21.44
N ALA A 194 -19.33 17.88 22.72
CA ALA A 194 -20.38 16.96 23.19
C ALA A 194 -21.75 17.29 22.57
N ASP A 195 -22.40 16.25 22.08
CA ASP A 195 -23.70 16.21 21.39
C ASP A 195 -23.79 17.07 20.11
N LEU A 196 -22.68 17.59 19.56
CA LEU A 196 -22.70 18.47 18.40
C LEU A 196 -21.63 18.13 17.36
N PHE A 197 -22.11 17.77 16.17
CA PHE A 197 -21.33 17.33 15.03
C PHE A 197 -21.41 18.32 13.87
N THR A 198 -20.43 18.26 12.95
CA THR A 198 -20.44 19.06 11.73
C THR A 198 -21.57 18.66 10.79
N ASP A 199 -21.84 17.36 10.67
CA ASP A 199 -22.79 16.75 9.74
C ASP A 199 -23.07 15.27 10.12
N ASP A 200 -24.00 14.63 9.40
CA ASP A 200 -24.43 13.24 9.63
C ASP A 200 -23.60 12.19 8.87
N GLY A 201 -22.51 12.57 8.21
CA GLY A 201 -21.78 11.63 7.34
C GLY A 201 -21.13 10.46 8.09
N LEU A 202 -20.89 10.55 9.41
CA LEU A 202 -20.44 9.41 10.19
C LEU A 202 -21.54 8.33 10.31
N ALA A 203 -22.82 8.72 10.35
CA ALA A 203 -23.94 7.76 10.40
C ALA A 203 -24.01 6.89 9.13
N GLU A 204 -23.68 7.45 7.96
CA GLU A 204 -23.60 6.71 6.70
C GLU A 204 -22.42 5.72 6.72
N GLU A 205 -21.25 6.13 7.22
CA GLU A 205 -20.08 5.24 7.36
C GLU A 205 -20.38 4.03 8.25
N LEU A 206 -21.12 4.22 9.36
CA LEU A 206 -21.43 3.20 10.36
C LEU A 206 -22.50 2.20 9.93
N SER A 207 -23.48 2.64 9.13
CA SER A 207 -24.65 1.82 8.76
C SER A 207 -24.40 0.93 7.55
N THR A 208 -23.98 1.52 6.43
CA THR A 208 -23.81 0.80 5.14
C THR A 208 -22.49 1.14 4.45
N GLY A 209 -21.76 2.14 4.95
CA GLY A 209 -20.54 2.64 4.35
C GLY A 209 -19.28 1.88 4.78
N ARG A 210 -18.16 2.60 4.69
CA ARG A 210 -16.82 2.03 4.87
C ARG A 210 -16.60 1.40 6.24
N LEU A 211 -17.00 2.05 7.33
CA LEU A 211 -16.79 1.52 8.68
C LEU A 211 -17.63 0.27 8.94
N ARG A 212 -18.84 0.18 8.37
CA ARG A 212 -19.62 -1.06 8.40
C ARG A 212 -18.88 -2.21 7.72
N ALA A 213 -18.44 -2.00 6.48
CA ALA A 213 -17.76 -3.03 5.71
C ALA A 213 -16.45 -3.51 6.37
N LEU A 214 -15.72 -2.60 7.01
CA LEU A 214 -14.51 -2.93 7.76
C LEU A 214 -14.81 -3.68 9.06
N LEU A 215 -15.85 -3.28 9.79
CA LEU A 215 -16.28 -4.00 10.99
C LEU A 215 -16.73 -5.43 10.66
N ASP A 216 -17.50 -5.60 9.59
CA ASP A 216 -17.90 -6.92 9.10
C ASP A 216 -16.67 -7.76 8.71
N ALA A 217 -15.65 -7.15 8.11
CA ALA A 217 -14.39 -7.83 7.78
C ALA A 217 -13.59 -8.26 9.02
N ALA A 218 -13.60 -7.47 10.09
CA ALA A 218 -12.99 -7.80 11.37
C ALA A 218 -13.74 -8.93 12.10
N ALA A 219 -15.07 -8.98 11.97
CA ALA A 219 -15.90 -10.03 12.58
C ALA A 219 -15.85 -11.37 11.80
N ALA A 220 -15.77 -11.31 10.47
CA ALA A 220 -15.86 -12.50 9.61
C ALA A 220 -14.53 -13.28 9.48
N ARG A 221 -13.44 -12.76 10.04
CA ARG A 221 -12.09 -13.31 9.83
C ARG A 221 -11.31 -13.29 11.14
N ASP A 222 -10.37 -14.23 11.28
CA ASP A 222 -9.29 -14.21 12.29
C ASP A 222 -8.31 -13.02 12.07
N THR A 223 -8.86 -11.82 11.97
CA THR A 223 -8.21 -10.57 11.57
C THR A 223 -8.09 -9.68 12.80
N ASP A 224 -6.92 -9.09 12.99
CA ASP A 224 -6.70 -8.11 14.04
C ASP A 224 -7.38 -6.79 13.66
N TRP A 225 -7.70 -5.98 14.65
CA TRP A 225 -8.32 -4.68 14.42
C TRP A 225 -7.61 -3.59 15.21
N PHE A 226 -7.52 -2.42 14.61
CA PHE A 226 -6.99 -1.22 15.23
C PHE A 226 -8.10 -0.18 15.30
N VAL A 227 -8.38 0.38 16.47
CA VAL A 227 -9.40 1.41 16.66
C VAL A 227 -8.80 2.71 17.17
N ASP A 228 -9.25 3.82 16.59
CA ASP A 228 -9.00 5.15 17.15
C ASP A 228 -9.96 5.40 18.33
N PRO A 229 -9.47 5.67 19.56
CA PRO A 229 -10.33 6.07 20.68
C PRO A 229 -11.23 7.27 20.38
N GLY A 230 -10.78 8.20 19.53
CA GLY A 230 -11.58 9.34 19.08
C GLY A 230 -12.84 8.91 18.34
N LEU A 231 -12.76 7.87 17.48
CA LEU A 231 -13.93 7.29 16.83
C LEU A 231 -14.89 6.72 17.87
N LEU A 232 -14.41 5.93 18.83
CA LEU A 232 -15.27 5.35 19.87
C LEU A 232 -15.99 6.41 20.71
N ALA A 233 -15.31 7.53 21.02
CA ALA A 233 -15.93 8.64 21.71
C ALA A 233 -17.06 9.28 20.89
N GLU A 234 -16.82 9.54 19.59
CA GLU A 234 -17.83 10.10 18.69
C GLU A 234 -19.04 9.18 18.51
N VAL A 235 -18.82 7.87 18.30
CA VAL A 235 -19.92 6.93 18.08
C VAL A 235 -20.76 6.75 19.33
N ARG A 236 -20.15 6.76 20.54
CA ARG A 236 -20.91 6.73 21.80
C ARG A 236 -21.76 7.98 22.00
N ASP A 237 -21.19 9.16 21.75
CA ASP A 237 -21.92 10.44 21.81
C ASP A 237 -23.09 10.46 20.81
N MET A 238 -22.90 9.88 19.61
CA MET A 238 -23.99 9.72 18.63
C MET A 238 -25.08 8.76 19.11
N ALA A 239 -24.72 7.66 19.77
CA ALA A 239 -25.66 6.64 20.25
C ALA A 239 -26.53 7.16 21.41
N ASP A 240 -26.06 8.14 22.17
CA ASP A 240 -26.84 8.83 23.21
C ASP A 240 -27.78 9.91 22.62
N GLY A 241 -27.62 10.22 21.33
CA GLY A 241 -28.38 11.22 20.59
C GLY A 241 -27.64 12.55 20.47
N TYR A 242 -27.58 13.10 19.25
CA TYR A 242 -26.74 14.26 18.94
C TYR A 242 -27.44 15.26 18.00
N PHE A 243 -26.77 16.39 17.76
CA PHE A 243 -27.17 17.41 16.81
C PHE A 243 -26.10 17.62 15.74
N VAL A 244 -26.52 18.06 14.56
CA VAL A 244 -25.63 18.49 13.48
C VAL A 244 -25.78 19.98 13.18
N THR A 245 -24.71 20.60 12.71
CA THR A 245 -24.76 21.98 12.21
C THR A 245 -25.37 22.02 10.81
N SER A 246 -26.46 22.79 10.63
CA SER A 246 -27.07 23.08 9.33
C SER A 246 -27.16 24.59 9.13
N GLY A 247 -26.17 25.17 8.45
CA GLY A 247 -26.02 26.62 8.36
C GLY A 247 -25.78 27.24 9.75
N THR A 248 -26.72 28.08 10.20
CA THR A 248 -26.69 28.67 11.55
C THR A 248 -27.52 27.90 12.58
N GLU A 249 -28.23 26.86 12.16
CA GLU A 249 -29.14 26.09 13.00
C GLU A 249 -28.52 24.78 13.47
N ARG A 250 -29.10 24.21 14.53
CA ARG A 250 -28.81 22.86 15.02
C ARG A 250 -30.03 22.00 14.78
N VAL A 251 -29.85 20.92 14.04
CA VAL A 251 -30.90 19.94 13.75
C VAL A 251 -30.53 18.64 14.46
N ARG A 252 -31.53 17.90 14.95
CA ARG A 252 -31.30 16.58 15.56
C ARG A 252 -30.68 15.67 14.50
N GLY A 253 -29.60 14.97 14.86
CA GLY A 253 -28.97 13.98 13.99
C GLY A 253 -29.81 12.71 13.88
N GLU A 254 -29.69 12.01 12.75
CA GLU A 254 -30.50 10.81 12.46
C GLU A 254 -29.74 9.49 12.69
N GLY A 255 -28.46 9.57 13.08
CA GLY A 255 -27.56 8.42 13.16
C GLY A 255 -27.57 7.59 14.44
N GLU A 256 -28.43 7.90 15.42
CA GLU A 256 -28.44 7.27 16.75
C GLU A 256 -28.52 5.73 16.67
N ALA A 257 -29.47 5.20 15.89
CA ALA A 257 -29.65 3.77 15.72
C ALA A 257 -28.47 3.09 15.00
N ALA A 258 -27.87 3.76 14.02
CA ALA A 258 -26.69 3.25 13.31
C ALA A 258 -25.47 3.18 14.23
N ALA A 259 -25.28 4.18 15.08
CA ALA A 259 -24.21 4.22 16.06
C ALA A 259 -24.35 3.11 17.12
N ALA A 260 -25.55 2.94 17.68
CA ALA A 260 -25.81 1.88 18.64
C ALA A 260 -25.56 0.48 18.06
N ALA A 261 -26.07 0.21 16.85
CA ALA A 261 -25.87 -1.07 16.18
C ALA A 261 -24.40 -1.34 15.82
N TRP A 262 -23.64 -0.30 15.45
CA TRP A 262 -22.22 -0.44 15.17
C TRP A 262 -21.42 -0.73 16.45
N LEU A 263 -21.73 -0.06 17.58
CA LEU A 263 -21.08 -0.32 18.87
C LEU A 263 -21.34 -1.74 19.36
N GLU A 264 -22.59 -2.22 19.28
CA GLU A 264 -22.93 -3.60 19.64
C GLU A 264 -22.09 -4.61 18.84
N ALA A 265 -21.96 -4.40 17.53
CA ALA A 265 -21.15 -5.25 16.67
C ALA A 265 -19.64 -5.12 16.94
N PHE A 266 -19.16 -3.94 17.31
CA PHE A 266 -17.76 -3.72 17.72
C PHE A 266 -17.44 -4.42 19.06
N GLU A 267 -18.33 -4.34 20.04
CA GLU A 267 -18.16 -4.98 21.35
C GLU A 267 -18.19 -6.52 21.26
N ALA A 268 -18.78 -7.07 20.20
CA ALA A 268 -18.77 -8.50 19.91
C ALA A 268 -17.43 -9.00 19.31
N LEU A 269 -16.51 -8.11 18.93
CA LEU A 269 -15.19 -8.52 18.42
C LEU A 269 -14.31 -9.14 19.52
N ASP A 270 -13.42 -10.06 19.12
CA ASP A 270 -12.43 -10.63 20.02
C ASP A 270 -11.40 -9.57 20.45
N ALA A 271 -11.47 -9.17 21.73
CA ALA A 271 -10.58 -8.19 22.33
C ALA A 271 -9.10 -8.62 22.36
N SER A 272 -8.80 -9.92 22.30
CA SER A 272 -7.41 -10.42 22.26
C SER A 272 -6.69 -10.09 20.95
N ARG A 273 -7.46 -9.79 19.90
CA ARG A 273 -7.00 -9.34 18.57
C ARG A 273 -7.09 -7.83 18.38
N GLY A 274 -7.48 -7.13 19.45
CA GLY A 274 -7.71 -5.70 19.45
C GLY A 274 -6.48 -4.87 19.72
N HIS A 275 -6.37 -3.77 18.99
CA HIS A 275 -5.37 -2.75 19.19
C HIS A 275 -6.00 -1.37 19.28
N THR A 276 -5.57 -0.58 20.26
CA THR A 276 -6.08 0.78 20.49
C THR A 276 -4.99 1.80 20.23
N GLY A 277 -5.31 2.79 19.40
CA GLY A 277 -4.46 3.93 19.07
C GLY A 277 -4.34 4.98 20.17
N LEU A 278 -3.65 6.08 19.82
CA LEU A 278 -3.78 7.33 20.56
C LEU A 278 -5.06 8.06 20.13
N PHE A 279 -5.68 8.82 21.03
CA PHE A 279 -6.91 9.55 20.72
C PHE A 279 -6.71 10.51 19.54
N GLY A 280 -7.50 10.32 18.48
CA GLY A 280 -7.44 11.12 17.25
C GLY A 280 -6.23 10.83 16.37
N THR A 281 -5.46 9.79 16.70
CA THR A 281 -4.29 9.29 15.95
C THR A 281 -3.38 10.41 15.42
N PRO A 282 -2.86 11.30 16.30
CA PRO A 282 -2.15 12.50 15.87
C PRO A 282 -0.89 12.14 15.06
N ASP A 283 -0.60 12.96 14.04
CA ASP A 283 0.66 12.85 13.29
C ASP A 283 1.83 13.34 14.14
N LEU A 284 2.32 12.44 14.99
CA LEU A 284 3.44 12.72 15.88
C LEU A 284 4.75 12.89 15.09
N SER A 285 4.86 12.42 13.85
CA SER A 285 6.05 12.66 13.02
C SER A 285 6.12 14.12 12.55
N ALA A 286 5.01 14.67 12.07
CA ALA A 286 4.90 16.08 11.69
C ALA A 286 4.92 17.04 12.91
N SER A 287 4.54 16.57 14.09
CA SER A 287 4.55 17.35 15.35
C SER A 287 5.95 17.80 15.82
N GLY A 288 7.03 17.35 15.15
CA GLY A 288 8.41 17.79 15.41
C GLY A 288 8.69 19.28 15.17
N THR A 289 7.71 20.04 14.71
CA THR A 289 7.75 21.51 14.72
C THR A 289 7.12 22.01 16.03
N ALA A 290 7.75 22.98 16.69
CA ALA A 290 7.47 23.52 18.03
C ALA A 290 6.03 24.03 18.34
N ARG A 291 5.04 23.68 17.50
CA ARG A 291 3.69 24.20 17.51
C ARG A 291 2.76 23.47 18.50
N PHE A 292 3.02 22.20 18.81
CA PHE A 292 2.16 21.39 19.70
C PHE A 292 2.98 20.43 20.59
N PRO A 293 3.79 20.93 21.53
CA PRO A 293 4.69 20.10 22.34
C PRO A 293 3.97 19.09 23.24
N ALA A 294 2.73 19.38 23.65
CA ALA A 294 1.92 18.51 24.50
C ALA A 294 1.03 17.51 23.72
N LEU A 295 1.06 17.51 22.38
CA LEU A 295 0.09 16.75 21.57
C LEU A 295 0.03 15.26 21.91
N GLN A 296 1.18 14.64 22.18
CA GLN A 296 1.22 13.24 22.60
C GLN A 296 0.59 13.04 23.99
N GLU A 297 0.97 13.88 24.96
CA GLU A 297 0.44 13.81 26.33
C GLU A 297 -1.07 14.05 26.37
N ASP A 298 -1.54 15.02 25.58
CA ASP A 298 -2.95 15.34 25.40
C ASP A 298 -3.71 14.14 24.80
N ALA A 299 -3.18 13.52 23.74
CA ALA A 299 -3.79 12.36 23.10
C ALA A 299 -3.82 11.12 24.00
N VAL A 300 -2.77 10.89 24.81
CA VAL A 300 -2.76 9.84 25.82
C VAL A 300 -3.81 10.12 26.91
N THR A 301 -3.86 11.35 27.40
CA THR A 301 -4.79 11.77 28.47
C THR A 301 -6.25 11.68 28.01
N ALA A 302 -6.54 12.12 26.78
CA ALA A 302 -7.87 12.01 26.19
C ALA A 302 -8.24 10.55 25.95
N GLY A 303 -7.33 9.74 25.41
CA GLY A 303 -7.56 8.32 25.15
C GLY A 303 -7.84 7.51 26.42
N ALA A 304 -7.21 7.84 27.54
CA ALA A 304 -7.46 7.19 28.83
C ALA A 304 -8.88 7.41 29.38
N ARG A 305 -9.64 8.36 28.84
CA ARG A 305 -11.05 8.61 29.20
C ARG A 305 -12.03 7.79 28.36
N VAL A 306 -11.55 7.13 27.31
CA VAL A 306 -12.37 6.33 26.41
C VAL A 306 -12.10 4.86 26.72
N GLU A 307 -13.12 4.15 27.19
CA GLU A 307 -13.02 2.70 27.36
C GLU A 307 -12.84 2.05 25.98
N SER A 308 -11.74 1.32 25.77
CA SER A 308 -11.45 0.65 24.51
C SER A 308 -10.83 -0.72 24.82
N PRO A 309 -11.36 -1.81 24.25
CA PRO A 309 -10.76 -3.13 24.39
C PRO A 309 -9.45 -3.21 23.58
N GLY A 310 -8.57 -4.12 23.97
CA GLY A 310 -7.34 -4.42 23.22
C GLY A 310 -6.06 -3.85 23.83
N SER A 311 -4.95 -4.20 23.19
CA SER A 311 -3.60 -3.74 23.57
C SER A 311 -3.27 -2.40 22.93
N ARG A 312 -2.40 -1.60 23.56
CA ARG A 312 -2.02 -0.31 22.97
C ARG A 312 -1.08 -0.50 21.77
N ALA A 313 -1.32 0.24 20.69
CA ALA A 313 -0.40 0.40 19.56
C ALA A 313 -0.34 1.88 19.13
N VAL A 314 0.75 2.30 18.49
CA VAL A 314 0.90 3.69 18.02
C VAL A 314 1.07 3.71 16.51
N LEU A 315 0.12 4.31 15.79
CA LEU A 315 0.22 4.53 14.36
C LEU A 315 1.06 5.79 14.09
N LEU A 316 2.15 5.67 13.32
CA LEU A 316 2.98 6.80 12.89
C LEU A 316 3.14 6.81 11.37
N VAL A 317 3.03 7.99 10.76
CA VAL A 317 3.33 8.20 9.33
C VAL A 317 4.75 8.70 9.19
N SER A 318 5.55 8.01 8.38
CA SER A 318 6.95 8.30 8.09
C SER A 318 7.79 8.61 9.34
N PRO A 319 7.78 7.75 10.39
CA PRO A 319 8.46 8.05 11.65
C PRO A 319 9.97 8.25 11.48
N ASP A 320 10.48 9.31 12.10
CA ASP A 320 11.92 9.54 12.28
C ASP A 320 12.37 9.18 13.70
N ALA A 321 13.68 9.26 13.96
CA ALA A 321 14.24 8.94 15.27
C ALA A 321 13.66 9.79 16.42
N ALA A 322 13.26 11.04 16.16
CA ALA A 322 12.68 11.90 17.17
C ALA A 322 11.23 11.50 17.49
N ALA A 323 10.44 11.14 16.48
CA ALA A 323 9.09 10.62 16.66
C ALA A 323 9.09 9.31 17.45
N LEU A 324 10.02 8.38 17.15
CA LEU A 324 10.14 7.11 17.86
C LEU A 324 10.55 7.31 19.32
N LYS A 325 11.54 8.17 19.59
CA LYS A 325 11.97 8.49 20.96
C LYS A 325 10.85 9.09 21.80
N ARG A 326 9.96 9.89 21.19
CA ARG A 326 8.79 10.46 21.86
C ARG A 326 7.83 9.39 22.35
N VAL A 327 7.57 8.36 21.54
CA VAL A 327 6.59 7.31 21.85
C VAL A 327 7.18 6.12 22.60
N GLU A 328 8.51 6.01 22.71
CA GLU A 328 9.22 4.96 23.44
C GLU A 328 8.70 4.74 24.88
N PRO A 329 8.45 5.78 25.72
CA PRO A 329 7.94 5.59 27.07
C PRO A 329 6.55 4.96 27.14
N LEU A 330 5.79 4.91 26.04
CA LEU A 330 4.47 4.28 26.00
C LEU A 330 4.55 2.75 26.03
N GLY A 331 5.73 2.16 25.74
CA GLY A 331 5.94 0.71 25.75
C GLY A 331 5.10 -0.06 24.73
N ALA A 332 4.58 0.62 23.71
CA ALA A 332 3.70 0.07 22.70
C ALA A 332 4.44 -0.12 21.35
N PRO A 333 4.08 -1.13 20.56
CA PRO A 333 4.60 -1.26 19.20
C PRO A 333 4.14 -0.07 18.34
N VAL A 334 5.03 0.37 17.45
CA VAL A 334 4.73 1.37 16.43
C VAL A 334 4.32 0.68 15.14
N LEU A 335 3.12 0.99 14.67
CA LEU A 335 2.62 0.64 13.35
C LEU A 335 3.03 1.78 12.42
N ALA A 336 3.98 1.52 11.52
CA ALA A 336 4.62 2.55 10.71
C ALA A 336 4.10 2.53 9.27
N LEU A 337 3.61 3.67 8.84
CA LEU A 337 3.21 3.98 7.46
C LEU A 337 4.27 4.82 6.77
N GLY A 338 4.32 4.78 5.44
CA GLY A 338 5.23 5.59 4.63
C GLY A 338 6.72 5.27 4.83
N VAL A 339 7.04 4.06 5.29
CA VAL A 339 8.43 3.61 5.51
C VAL A 339 8.65 2.24 4.89
N ARG A 340 9.90 1.97 4.54
CA ARG A 340 10.36 0.64 4.17
C ARG A 340 11.33 0.16 5.23
N LEU A 341 10.93 -0.86 5.96
CA LEU A 341 11.72 -1.49 7.00
C LEU A 341 12.55 -2.63 6.40
N PRO A 342 13.73 -2.93 6.96
CA PRO A 342 14.58 -4.04 6.51
C PRO A 342 13.92 -5.41 6.71
N ALA A 343 13.03 -5.54 7.69
CA ALA A 343 12.20 -6.72 7.95
C ALA A 343 10.78 -6.29 8.36
N ALA A 344 9.84 -7.25 8.40
CA ALA A 344 8.45 -7.01 8.80
C ALA A 344 8.35 -6.34 10.18
N VAL A 345 9.19 -6.81 11.09
CA VAL A 345 9.43 -6.21 12.40
C VAL A 345 10.86 -5.71 12.44
N SER A 346 11.02 -4.46 12.85
CA SER A 346 12.31 -3.85 13.09
C SER A 346 12.39 -3.23 14.48
N ARG A 347 13.62 -2.97 14.92
CA ARG A 347 13.90 -2.27 16.17
C ARG A 347 14.67 -0.99 15.87
N ALA A 348 14.27 0.09 16.54
CA ALA A 348 14.97 1.37 16.52
C ALA A 348 15.04 1.90 17.95
N GLY A 349 16.21 1.77 18.59
CA GLY A 349 16.33 2.01 20.04
C GLY A 349 15.50 1.00 20.84
N GLY A 350 14.75 1.47 21.84
CA GLY A 350 13.82 0.63 22.62
C GLY A 350 12.47 0.34 21.94
N VAL A 351 12.24 0.83 20.71
CA VAL A 351 10.93 0.77 20.05
C VAL A 351 10.88 -0.37 19.03
N THR A 352 9.87 -1.23 19.15
CA THR A 352 9.48 -2.19 18.12
C THR A 352 8.64 -1.47 17.07
N VAL A 353 9.05 -1.57 15.81
CA VAL A 353 8.40 -0.91 14.67
C VAL A 353 7.98 -1.98 13.67
N VAL A 354 6.74 -1.91 13.22
CA VAL A 354 6.15 -2.83 12.24
C VAL A 354 5.73 -2.02 11.03
N GLU A 355 6.13 -2.48 9.85
CA GLU A 355 5.67 -1.87 8.61
C GLU A 355 4.24 -2.31 8.33
N VAL A 356 3.34 -1.34 8.18
CA VAL A 356 1.93 -1.58 7.84
C VAL A 356 1.56 -0.91 6.52
N ASP A 357 2.55 -0.52 5.71
CA ASP A 357 2.28 -0.03 4.37
C ASP A 357 1.65 -1.12 3.51
N PRO A 358 0.62 -0.79 2.70
CA PRO A 358 0.12 -1.73 1.74
C PRO A 358 1.26 -2.08 0.78
N PRO A 359 1.56 -3.37 0.62
CA PRO A 359 2.61 -3.80 -0.28
C PRO A 359 2.29 -3.35 -1.71
N SER A 360 3.22 -2.65 -2.34
CA SER A 360 3.03 -2.10 -3.67
C SER A 360 3.53 -3.07 -4.74
N PHE A 361 2.71 -3.30 -5.76
CA PHE A 361 3.10 -3.94 -7.01
C PHE A 361 3.07 -2.90 -8.12
N SER A 362 4.19 -2.72 -8.81
CA SER A 362 4.31 -1.88 -10.00
C SER A 362 4.55 -2.78 -11.21
N PRO A 363 3.56 -2.95 -12.10
CA PRO A 363 3.70 -3.82 -13.25
C PRO A 363 4.86 -3.38 -14.17
N THR A 364 5.58 -4.35 -14.71
CA THR A 364 6.61 -4.12 -15.74
C THR A 364 6.36 -5.04 -16.93
N ALA A 365 7.10 -4.85 -18.03
CA ALA A 365 7.03 -5.77 -19.17
C ALA A 365 7.44 -7.21 -18.79
N LEU A 366 8.35 -7.38 -17.81
CA LEU A 366 8.75 -8.70 -17.32
C LEU A 366 7.77 -9.29 -16.31
N LEU A 367 7.06 -8.44 -15.58
CA LEU A 367 6.12 -8.81 -14.53
C LEU A 367 4.79 -8.07 -14.75
N PRO A 368 4.01 -8.50 -15.76
CA PRO A 368 2.74 -7.85 -16.10
C PRO A 368 1.72 -7.95 -14.97
N ASP A 369 0.70 -7.09 -14.99
CA ASP A 369 -0.37 -7.13 -14.00
C ASP A 369 -1.28 -8.34 -14.20
N THR A 370 -1.00 -9.39 -13.44
CA THR A 370 -1.80 -10.61 -13.38
C THR A 370 -2.05 -10.98 -11.93
N PRO A 371 -3.13 -11.73 -11.61
CA PRO A 371 -3.36 -12.23 -10.26
C PRO A 371 -2.17 -13.02 -9.70
N VAL A 372 -1.53 -13.87 -10.52
CA VAL A 372 -0.33 -14.63 -10.14
C VAL A 372 0.83 -13.69 -9.78
N ASN A 373 1.10 -12.67 -10.60
CA ASN A 373 2.22 -11.76 -10.35
C ASN A 373 1.98 -10.85 -9.15
N ARG A 374 0.75 -10.37 -8.94
CA ARG A 374 0.38 -9.66 -7.71
C ARG A 374 0.63 -10.55 -6.50
N ARG A 375 0.01 -11.73 -6.45
CA ARG A 375 0.17 -12.70 -5.34
C ARG A 375 1.63 -13.04 -5.05
N ASN A 376 2.40 -13.38 -6.07
CA ASN A 376 3.79 -13.81 -5.90
C ASN A 376 4.73 -12.65 -5.57
N THR A 377 4.41 -11.42 -5.97
CA THR A 377 5.14 -10.22 -5.52
C THR A 377 4.93 -9.97 -4.04
N LEU A 378 3.67 -10.04 -3.58
CA LEU A 378 3.34 -9.88 -2.16
C LEU A 378 4.04 -10.93 -1.30
N ALA A 379 4.02 -12.19 -1.76
CA ALA A 379 4.68 -13.30 -1.10
C ALA A 379 6.21 -13.15 -1.08
N ALA A 380 6.83 -12.64 -2.16
CA ALA A 380 8.26 -12.36 -2.19
C ALA A 380 8.67 -11.30 -1.15
N GLN A 381 7.91 -10.22 -1.05
CA GLN A 381 8.14 -9.16 -0.05
C GLN A 381 7.95 -9.68 1.37
N ALA A 382 6.92 -10.48 1.61
CA ALA A 382 6.65 -11.10 2.90
C ALA A 382 7.77 -12.07 3.32
N LEU A 383 8.21 -12.97 2.42
CA LEU A 383 9.30 -13.90 2.70
C LEU A 383 10.62 -13.17 2.99
N ALA A 384 10.95 -12.16 2.19
CA ALA A 384 12.16 -11.37 2.38
C ALA A 384 12.13 -10.51 3.66
N GLY A 385 10.94 -10.19 4.16
CA GLY A 385 10.73 -9.51 5.44
C GLY A 385 10.61 -10.44 6.65
N GLY A 386 10.56 -11.76 6.45
CA GLY A 386 10.26 -12.73 7.52
C GLY A 386 8.80 -12.73 8.00
N GLY A 387 7.92 -12.00 7.31
CA GLY A 387 6.52 -11.81 7.67
C GLY A 387 5.90 -10.62 6.93
N GLN A 388 4.62 -10.38 7.16
CA GLN A 388 3.93 -9.21 6.61
C GLN A 388 2.75 -8.79 7.49
N VAL A 389 2.52 -7.49 7.59
CA VAL A 389 1.26 -6.93 8.09
C VAL A 389 0.54 -6.23 6.94
N ARG A 390 -0.71 -6.59 6.72
CA ARG A 390 -1.59 -6.00 5.71
C ARG A 390 -2.57 -5.08 6.39
N TRP A 391 -2.46 -3.80 6.10
CA TRP A 391 -3.28 -2.77 6.71
C TRP A 391 -4.50 -2.45 5.86
N LEU A 392 -5.69 -2.82 6.34
CA LEU A 392 -6.94 -2.77 5.59
C LEU A 392 -7.73 -1.53 5.98
N ARG A 393 -7.89 -0.59 5.04
CA ARG A 393 -8.60 0.69 5.26
C ARG A 393 -9.86 0.85 4.41
N THR A 394 -9.99 0.01 3.39
CA THR A 394 -11.06 0.09 2.40
C THR A 394 -11.63 -1.30 2.09
N ALA A 395 -12.83 -1.34 1.51
CA ALA A 395 -13.41 -2.59 1.00
C ALA A 395 -12.53 -3.25 -0.09
N ALA A 396 -11.77 -2.46 -0.86
CA ALA A 396 -10.84 -2.98 -1.85
C ALA A 396 -9.64 -3.70 -1.20
N ASP A 397 -9.14 -3.20 -0.07
CA ASP A 397 -8.10 -3.87 0.71
C ASP A 397 -8.61 -5.20 1.24
N VAL A 398 -9.83 -5.22 1.81
CA VAL A 398 -10.48 -6.44 2.32
C VAL A 398 -10.67 -7.48 1.21
N ALA A 399 -11.12 -7.06 0.03
CA ALA A 399 -11.29 -7.96 -1.11
C ALA A 399 -9.95 -8.53 -1.58
N SER A 400 -8.91 -7.71 -1.66
CA SER A 400 -7.57 -8.14 -2.05
C SER A 400 -6.94 -9.07 -1.01
N ASP A 401 -7.24 -8.84 0.27
CA ASP A 401 -6.76 -9.71 1.34
C ASP A 401 -7.46 -11.06 1.39
N ALA A 402 -8.64 -11.23 0.77
CA ALA A 402 -9.37 -12.50 0.76
C ALA A 402 -8.67 -13.60 -0.05
N ASP A 403 -7.72 -13.25 -0.93
CA ASP A 403 -7.03 -14.20 -1.78
C ASP A 403 -6.26 -15.26 -0.97
N PRO A 404 -6.28 -16.54 -1.39
CA PRO A 404 -5.48 -17.58 -0.75
C PRO A 404 -3.99 -17.23 -0.75
N LEU A 405 -3.35 -17.43 0.41
CA LEU A 405 -1.90 -17.30 0.52
C LEU A 405 -1.21 -18.45 -0.21
N PRO A 406 0.00 -18.24 -0.78
CA PRO A 406 0.79 -19.32 -1.35
C PRO A 406 1.19 -20.37 -0.30
N ALA A 407 1.57 -21.56 -0.76
CA ALA A 407 2.10 -22.59 0.12
C ALA A 407 3.32 -22.09 0.93
N GLY A 408 3.37 -22.46 2.22
CA GLY A 408 4.38 -21.98 3.17
C GLY A 408 4.16 -20.55 3.70
N PHE A 409 2.97 -19.97 3.46
CA PHE A 409 2.51 -18.75 4.10
C PHE A 409 1.24 -19.06 4.89
N ARG A 410 1.13 -18.51 6.10
CA ARG A 410 -0.04 -18.72 6.97
C ARG A 410 -0.62 -17.39 7.43
N ARG A 411 -1.95 -17.32 7.52
CA ARG A 411 -2.59 -16.25 8.26
C ARG A 411 -2.27 -16.41 9.74
N ALA A 412 -1.92 -15.33 10.41
CA ALA A 412 -1.53 -15.34 11.81
C ALA A 412 -1.99 -14.04 12.49
N PRO A 413 -2.23 -14.05 13.81
CA PRO A 413 -2.48 -12.82 14.57
C PRO A 413 -1.29 -11.85 14.46
N LEU A 414 -1.53 -10.55 14.64
CA LEU A 414 -0.47 -9.53 14.65
C LEU A 414 0.61 -9.85 15.68
N ALA A 415 0.23 -10.44 16.83
CA ALA A 415 1.15 -10.89 17.87
C ALA A 415 2.19 -11.91 17.36
N ASP A 416 1.83 -12.81 16.44
CA ASP A 416 2.75 -13.78 15.84
C ASP A 416 3.79 -13.09 14.96
N VAL A 417 3.36 -12.09 14.17
CA VAL A 417 4.29 -11.28 13.36
C VAL A 417 5.22 -10.49 14.27
N LEU A 418 4.68 -9.83 15.31
CA LEU A 418 5.44 -9.10 16.32
C LEU A 418 6.46 -9.98 17.09
N GLY A 419 6.18 -11.29 17.20
CA GLY A 419 7.07 -12.27 17.81
C GLY A 419 8.25 -12.69 16.92
N THR A 420 8.28 -12.30 15.65
CA THR A 420 9.41 -12.60 14.76
C THR A 420 10.68 -11.82 15.18
N PRO A 421 11.88 -12.39 15.00
CA PRO A 421 13.13 -11.71 15.34
C PRO A 421 13.24 -10.37 14.57
N PRO A 422 13.34 -9.23 15.29
CA PRO A 422 13.38 -7.94 14.64
C PRO A 422 14.74 -7.66 14.01
N ALA A 423 14.74 -6.96 12.87
CA ALA A 423 15.96 -6.40 12.29
C ALA A 423 16.28 -5.03 12.88
N GLU A 424 17.57 -4.70 13.01
CA GLU A 424 17.96 -3.33 13.39
C GLU A 424 17.63 -2.36 12.27
N TRP A 425 17.01 -1.23 12.62
CA TRP A 425 16.63 -0.18 11.69
C TRP A 425 17.08 1.18 12.22
N THR A 426 17.73 1.94 11.35
CA THR A 426 18.09 3.34 11.62
C THR A 426 17.14 4.25 10.84
N PRO A 427 16.23 4.97 11.51
CA PRO A 427 15.31 5.87 10.83
C PRO A 427 16.09 6.98 10.13
N THR A 428 15.97 7.03 8.81
CA THR A 428 16.47 8.17 8.03
C THR A 428 15.36 9.21 7.97
N ARG A 429 15.71 10.50 8.11
CA ARG A 429 14.74 11.54 7.77
C ARG A 429 14.36 11.39 6.30
N PRO A 430 13.06 11.36 5.96
CA PRO A 430 12.67 11.54 4.57
C PRO A 430 13.32 12.83 4.07
N ARG A 431 14.12 12.74 3.00
CA ARG A 431 14.54 13.95 2.28
C ARG A 431 13.23 14.62 1.87
N ALA A 432 12.94 15.81 2.40
CA ALA A 432 11.87 16.62 1.85
C ALA A 432 12.12 16.68 0.35
N PRO A 433 11.18 16.24 -0.52
CA PRO A 433 11.36 16.45 -1.94
C PRO A 433 11.61 17.95 -2.11
N ALA A 434 12.67 18.30 -2.85
CA ALA A 434 12.95 19.69 -3.16
C ALA A 434 11.67 20.25 -3.78
N SER A 435 10.90 21.01 -3.00
CA SER A 435 9.67 21.60 -3.47
C SER A 435 10.08 22.49 -4.63
N SER A 436 9.79 22.07 -5.85
CA SER A 436 9.66 23.03 -6.93
C SER A 436 8.70 24.07 -6.39
N ARG A 437 9.13 25.34 -6.35
CA ARG A 437 8.24 26.45 -6.08
C ARG A 437 7.24 26.48 -7.24
N ALA A 438 6.21 25.65 -7.16
CA ALA A 438 5.02 25.80 -7.95
C ALA A 438 4.31 27.03 -7.36
N THR A 439 4.60 28.18 -7.97
CA THR A 439 3.77 29.36 -7.88
C THR A 439 2.33 28.94 -8.07
N TRP A 440 1.51 29.07 -7.03
CA TRP A 440 0.07 28.92 -7.11
C TRP A 440 -0.49 30.02 -8.01
N SER A 441 -0.53 29.79 -9.32
CA SER A 441 -1.38 30.54 -10.23
C SER A 441 -2.79 29.99 -10.09
N ARG A 442 -3.71 30.83 -9.61
CA ARG A 442 -5.15 30.58 -9.73
C ARG A 442 -5.50 30.43 -11.21
N GLY A 443 -6.10 29.31 -11.59
CA GLY A 443 -6.78 29.21 -12.88
C GLY A 443 -6.92 27.79 -13.42
N SER A 444 -8.17 27.48 -13.80
CA SER A 444 -8.60 26.49 -14.79
C SER A 444 -8.47 24.99 -14.44
N SER A 445 -9.54 24.51 -13.79
CA SER A 445 -10.10 23.17 -13.96
C SER A 445 -10.72 23.00 -15.36
N ALA A 446 -10.35 21.94 -16.05
CA ALA A 446 -10.99 21.37 -17.25
C ALA A 446 -10.55 19.88 -17.32
N SER A 447 -11.33 18.86 -17.60
CA SER A 447 -12.76 18.65 -17.83
C SER A 447 -13.02 17.14 -17.73
N ALA A 448 -14.14 16.70 -17.16
CA ALA A 448 -14.77 15.44 -17.53
C ALA A 448 -16.29 15.62 -17.45
N SER A 449 -16.94 15.27 -18.55
CA SER A 449 -18.26 15.69 -19.02
C SER A 449 -19.43 14.89 -18.42
N GLY A 450 -20.55 15.57 -18.15
CA GLY A 450 -21.88 14.99 -17.91
C GLY A 450 -22.94 16.09 -17.92
N SER A 451 -23.92 15.95 -18.82
CA SER A 451 -24.92 16.94 -19.25
C SER A 451 -25.93 17.41 -18.19
N ALA A 452 -26.29 18.70 -18.19
CA ALA A 452 -27.63 19.21 -18.56
C ALA A 452 -27.93 20.62 -18.01
N SER A 453 -28.78 21.33 -18.78
CA SER A 453 -29.64 22.48 -18.46
C SER A 453 -29.03 23.85 -18.09
N THR A 454 -29.12 24.71 -19.09
CA THR A 454 -29.15 26.18 -19.09
C THR A 454 -30.05 26.81 -18.03
N ALA A 455 -29.49 27.72 -17.22
CA ALA A 455 -30.21 28.89 -16.71
C ALA A 455 -29.24 30.09 -16.63
N ARG A 456 -29.54 31.11 -17.42
CA ARG A 456 -28.76 32.33 -17.62
C ARG A 456 -29.34 33.43 -16.74
N TRP A 457 -28.56 34.03 -15.83
CA TRP A 457 -28.84 35.34 -15.23
C TRP A 457 -27.56 36.21 -15.17
N PRO A 458 -27.67 37.55 -15.30
CA PRO A 458 -26.60 38.43 -15.77
C PRO A 458 -25.72 38.99 -14.64
N PRO A 459 -24.55 39.59 -14.95
CA PRO A 459 -23.64 40.10 -13.94
C PRO A 459 -24.12 41.45 -13.38
N ARG A 460 -24.12 41.59 -12.04
CA ARG A 460 -24.24 42.90 -11.39
C ARG A 460 -22.86 43.48 -11.10
N ARG A 461 -22.73 44.74 -11.48
CA ARG A 461 -21.55 45.62 -11.39
C ARG A 461 -21.10 45.83 -9.95
N ALA A 462 -19.78 46.02 -9.81
CA ALA A 462 -19.13 46.61 -8.66
C ALA A 462 -19.54 48.07 -8.47
N SER A 463 -19.68 48.51 -7.22
CA SER A 463 -18.90 49.64 -6.64
C SER A 463 -19.29 49.92 -5.19
N PRO A 464 -18.39 50.57 -4.41
CA PRO A 464 -18.30 50.47 -2.96
C PRO A 464 -18.96 51.65 -2.24
N THR A 465 -19.24 51.51 -0.95
CA THR A 465 -19.21 52.64 -0.01
C THR A 465 -19.10 52.17 1.44
N SER A 466 -18.09 52.75 2.08
CA SER A 466 -17.84 52.93 3.51
C SER A 466 -19.04 52.87 4.47
N ARG A 467 -18.84 52.23 5.62
CA ARG A 467 -18.79 52.88 6.96
C ARG A 467 -18.74 51.84 8.09
N THR A 468 -17.66 51.88 8.85
CA THR A 468 -17.57 51.40 10.24
C THR A 468 -18.64 52.04 11.13
N PRO A 469 -19.18 51.30 12.11
CA PRO A 469 -19.57 51.90 13.38
C PRO A 469 -18.81 51.33 14.57
N ARG A 470 -18.50 52.27 15.46
CA ARG A 470 -17.90 52.16 16.80
C ARG A 470 -18.73 51.30 17.75
N TRP A 471 -18.02 50.57 18.61
CA TRP A 471 -18.50 50.04 19.87
C TRP A 471 -18.70 51.16 20.91
N PRO A 472 -19.68 51.05 21.82
CA PRO A 472 -19.61 51.68 23.13
C PRO A 472 -19.36 50.65 24.24
N ALA A 473 -18.62 51.08 25.25
CA ALA A 473 -18.37 50.39 26.51
C ALA A 473 -19.24 50.98 27.64
N ALA A 474 -19.24 50.27 28.78
CA ALA A 474 -19.85 50.54 30.11
C ALA A 474 -21.31 50.05 30.26
N ALA A 475 -21.74 49.44 31.37
CA ALA A 475 -21.39 49.73 32.76
C ALA A 475 -21.54 48.52 33.73
N ARG A 476 -20.88 48.67 34.89
CA ARG A 476 -20.98 47.85 36.11
C ARG A 476 -22.28 48.12 36.89
N CYS A 477 -22.73 47.11 37.64
CA CYS A 477 -23.40 47.09 38.96
C CYS A 477 -23.87 45.63 39.17
N GLY A 478 -23.78 44.90 40.28
CA GLY A 478 -23.49 45.20 41.68
C GLY A 478 -24.36 44.27 42.55
N GLY A 479 -23.75 43.28 43.20
CA GLY A 479 -24.14 42.85 44.56
C GLY A 479 -25.12 41.69 44.80
N ARG A 480 -24.69 40.86 45.77
CA ARG A 480 -25.45 40.11 46.82
C ARG A 480 -25.81 38.64 46.60
N THR A 481 -24.99 37.78 47.23
CA THR A 481 -25.39 36.57 47.99
C THR A 481 -26.35 36.88 49.14
N PRO A 482 -27.15 35.89 49.61
CA PRO A 482 -26.82 35.25 50.90
C PRO A 482 -27.16 33.74 51.07
N ARG A 483 -26.33 33.09 51.91
CA ARG A 483 -26.56 32.05 52.96
C ARG A 483 -27.53 30.85 52.77
N ARG A 484 -26.92 29.65 52.83
CA ARG A 484 -26.97 28.60 53.90
C ARG A 484 -28.30 28.17 54.55
N SER A 485 -28.64 26.87 54.43
CA SER A 485 -29.18 25.97 55.49
C SER A 485 -29.08 24.50 55.02
N SER A 486 -28.14 23.68 55.51
CA SER A 486 -28.21 22.62 56.55
C SER A 486 -29.52 21.82 56.76
N ARG A 487 -29.49 20.51 56.49
CA ARG A 487 -30.04 19.38 57.31
C ARG A 487 -29.57 18.05 56.68
N ARG A 488 -28.60 17.31 57.24
CA ARG A 488 -28.69 16.23 58.25
C ARG A 488 -29.80 15.20 58.03
N GLY A 489 -29.39 13.95 57.79
CA GLY A 489 -30.16 12.72 57.95
C GLY A 489 -29.24 11.51 57.81
N SER A 490 -28.75 10.98 58.94
CA SER A 490 -27.99 9.73 59.03
C SER A 490 -28.93 8.53 59.12
N THR A 491 -28.56 7.38 58.55
CA THR A 491 -28.80 6.08 59.17
C THR A 491 -27.68 5.11 58.82
N ARG A 492 -27.41 4.23 59.78
CA ARG A 492 -26.26 3.34 59.96
C ARG A 492 -26.84 1.92 59.98
N SER A 493 -26.19 0.96 59.32
CA SER A 493 -26.37 -0.48 59.52
C SER A 493 -25.20 -1.18 58.80
N THR A 494 -24.10 -1.58 59.45
CA THR A 494 -23.80 -2.81 60.24
C THR A 494 -23.89 -4.15 59.50
N GLY A 495 -22.75 -4.87 59.51
CA GLY A 495 -22.61 -6.33 59.31
C GLY A 495 -22.23 -6.73 57.89
N GLY A 496 -21.15 -7.48 57.60
CA GLY A 496 -20.29 -8.29 58.45
C GLY A 496 -19.12 -8.88 57.65
N SER A 497 -18.07 -9.23 58.38
CA SER A 497 -16.85 -9.89 57.92
C SER A 497 -17.08 -11.29 57.35
N ARG A 498 -16.27 -11.71 56.37
CA ARG A 498 -15.47 -12.96 56.43
C ARG A 498 -14.62 -13.18 55.14
N ARG A 499 -13.33 -13.39 55.36
CA ARG A 499 -12.34 -14.13 54.55
C ARG A 499 -11.56 -15.01 55.55
N PRO A 500 -10.76 -16.01 55.16
CA PRO A 500 -10.85 -16.98 54.05
C PRO A 500 -10.79 -18.44 54.63
N PRO A 501 -10.56 -19.51 53.85
CA PRO A 501 -9.15 -19.94 53.62
C PRO A 501 -8.88 -20.61 52.23
N SER A 502 -7.59 -20.76 51.94
CA SER A 502 -7.00 -21.70 50.96
C SER A 502 -6.11 -22.70 51.74
N PRO A 503 -5.45 -23.68 51.11
CA PRO A 503 -5.89 -24.84 50.32
C PRO A 503 -5.49 -26.16 51.04
N PRO A 504 -5.62 -27.35 50.43
CA PRO A 504 -4.49 -27.91 49.65
C PRO A 504 -4.79 -28.17 48.18
#